data_AF-A0A1Y1LAD4-F1
#
_entry.id   AF-A0A1Y1LAD4-F1
#
_cell.length_a   1.000
_cell.length_b   1.000
_cell.length_c   1.000
_cell.angle_alpha   90.00
_cell.angle_beta   90.00
_cell.angle_gamma   90.00
#
_symmetry.space_group_name_H-M   'P 1'
#
loop_
_entity.id
_entity.type
_entity.pdbx_description
1 polymer ?
#
loop_
_entity_poly.entity_id
_entity_poly.type
_entity_poly.pdbx_seq_one_letter_code
_entity_poly.pdbx_strand_id
1 'polypeptide(L)'
;EDDCSGTKIAHNWAYNVGEDVIDLHYVLDAYNEGYIIAVGEKHLFCLSESGILKFVKKLDYTPICMHAYTLDVENSVWTLIASETCNLFIYLNTTLKWSAQLPILPTALKRATFKNVNGALVILSEDGNLHCSYLGTQPHLFSTPPLANQELDYEKVEAELLSLTRIIRNYYSSDNKLTNITNETELQMTVTVTPQFSAKASDFHPNCTVSVSVTPNVILEEIQVTILVQKPLKCTKQIEYYRSLTDKVTFESNVSVDTSPRCCPSLNVEVISSVLTNLGVPKVIRKSVELPLRLFFCKTEVAKENRCKVTLDINQETVPLSILFPEFTEGQTALVNEIRLKSRCESVVTVMKHSNKYRVFSDSLLNLNLVVQSLITRLNKHFANENNFVLSFNDKLPIVEFLSHVREHFARNQAVADLRVGSNHQMDS
;
A
#
# COMPACT_ATOMS: atom_id res chain seq x y z
N GLU A 1 -57.15 -2.34 30.06
CA GLU A 1 -57.68 -2.20 28.68
C GLU A 1 -56.44 -2.21 27.80
N ASP A 2 -55.99 -3.34 27.25
CA ASP A 2 -56.76 -4.26 26.39
C ASP A 2 -56.49 -5.75 26.68
N ASP A 3 -57.59 -6.47 26.90
CA ASP A 3 -57.66 -7.93 26.88
C ASP A 3 -57.74 -8.43 25.43
N CYS A 4 -56.60 -8.80 24.83
CA CYS A 4 -56.56 -9.65 23.65
C CYS A 4 -56.21 -11.09 24.06
N SER A 5 -57.10 -11.73 24.80
CA SER A 5 -57.06 -13.18 25.05
C SER A 5 -57.52 -13.95 23.80
N GLY A 6 -56.71 -13.86 22.74
CA GLY A 6 -56.80 -14.78 21.61
C GLY A 6 -56.43 -16.18 22.09
N THR A 7 -57.28 -17.17 21.80
CA THR A 7 -57.00 -18.60 21.98
C THR A 7 -55.61 -18.93 21.46
N LYS A 8 -54.68 -19.29 22.35
CA LYS A 8 -53.32 -19.72 21.97
C LYS A 8 -53.45 -20.92 21.03
N ILE A 9 -53.09 -20.73 19.76
CA ILE A 9 -52.99 -21.81 18.78
C ILE A 9 -51.93 -22.78 19.30
N ALA A 10 -52.38 -23.94 19.80
CA ALA A 10 -51.48 -25.02 20.20
C ALA A 10 -51.01 -25.76 18.95
N HIS A 11 -49.70 -25.95 18.81
CA HIS A 11 -49.13 -26.75 17.74
C HIS A 11 -49.40 -28.24 18.00
N ASN A 12 -49.64 -29.02 16.94
CA ASN A 12 -49.80 -30.48 17.06
C ASN A 12 -48.45 -31.14 17.40
N TRP A 13 -47.38 -30.72 16.73
CA TRP A 13 -46.00 -31.05 17.04
C TRP A 13 -45.08 -29.93 16.53
N ALA A 14 -43.86 -29.88 17.05
CA ALA A 14 -42.81 -28.97 16.60
C ALA A 14 -41.49 -29.72 16.51
N TYR A 15 -40.71 -29.44 15.48
CA TYR A 15 -39.38 -30.02 15.26
C TYR A 15 -38.36 -28.90 15.08
N ASN A 16 -37.26 -28.93 15.85
CA ASN A 16 -36.21 -27.93 15.74
C ASN A 16 -35.18 -28.33 14.69
N VAL A 17 -35.18 -27.61 13.57
CA VAL A 17 -34.31 -27.85 12.41
C VAL A 17 -32.90 -27.27 12.61
N GLY A 18 -32.75 -26.26 13.48
CA GLY A 18 -31.47 -25.64 13.81
C GLY A 18 -30.92 -24.65 12.77
N GLU A 19 -31.63 -24.45 11.66
CA GLU A 19 -31.36 -23.46 10.61
C GLU A 19 -32.66 -22.91 10.03
N ASP A 20 -32.58 -21.78 9.34
CA ASP A 20 -33.72 -21.18 8.65
C ASP A 20 -34.10 -22.02 7.42
N VAL A 21 -35.40 -22.25 7.23
CA VAL A 21 -35.95 -23.04 6.14
C VAL A 21 -36.26 -22.11 4.96
N ILE A 22 -35.67 -22.40 3.82
CA ILE A 22 -35.83 -21.65 2.57
C ILE A 22 -37.13 -22.05 1.87
N ASP A 23 -37.37 -23.36 1.76
CA ASP A 23 -38.52 -23.90 1.04
C ASP A 23 -39.04 -25.19 1.70
N LEU A 24 -40.35 -25.41 1.63
CA LEU A 24 -41.05 -26.53 2.26
C LEU A 24 -42.05 -27.14 1.29
N HIS A 25 -41.93 -28.45 1.09
CA HIS A 25 -42.79 -29.24 0.22
C HIS A 25 -43.38 -30.45 0.94
N TYR A 26 -44.69 -30.62 0.83
CA TYR A 26 -45.39 -31.82 1.26
C TYR A 26 -45.70 -32.70 0.05
N VAL A 27 -45.36 -33.99 0.15
CA VAL A 27 -45.54 -34.97 -0.92
C VAL A 27 -46.13 -36.26 -0.35
N LEU A 28 -47.06 -36.86 -1.09
CA LEU A 28 -47.66 -38.15 -0.78
C LEU A 28 -47.01 -39.24 -1.64
N ASP A 29 -46.61 -40.35 -1.03
CA ASP A 29 -46.21 -41.56 -1.77
C ASP A 29 -47.43 -42.28 -2.36
N ALA A 30 -47.21 -43.25 -3.25
CA ALA A 30 -48.26 -44.06 -3.87
C ALA A 30 -49.14 -44.82 -2.85
N TYR A 31 -48.60 -45.08 -1.65
CA TYR A 31 -49.29 -45.70 -0.52
C TYR A 31 -49.97 -44.70 0.41
N ASN A 32 -50.06 -43.44 -0.01
CA ASN A 32 -50.69 -42.34 0.72
C ASN A 32 -49.99 -42.02 2.07
N GLU A 33 -48.69 -42.33 2.17
CA GLU A 33 -47.84 -41.85 3.25
C GLU A 33 -47.32 -40.45 2.94
N GLY A 34 -47.53 -39.50 3.85
CA GLY A 34 -47.06 -38.12 3.68
C GLY A 34 -45.63 -37.89 4.17
N TYR A 35 -44.88 -37.15 3.36
CA TYR A 35 -43.53 -36.71 3.61
C TYR A 35 -43.46 -35.18 3.56
N ILE A 36 -42.92 -34.57 4.61
CA ILE A 36 -42.66 -33.15 4.71
C ILE A 36 -41.17 -32.94 4.46
N ILE A 37 -40.85 -32.27 3.37
CA ILE A 37 -39.48 -32.05 2.91
C ILE A 37 -39.18 -30.58 3.09
N ALA A 38 -38.14 -30.27 3.84
CA ALA A 38 -37.70 -28.90 4.11
C ALA A 38 -36.25 -28.76 3.66
N VAL A 39 -35.95 -27.68 2.93
CA VAL A 39 -34.58 -27.28 2.60
C VAL A 39 -34.25 -26.05 3.42
N GLY A 40 -33.22 -26.15 4.26
CA GLY A 40 -32.60 -24.99 4.88
C GLY A 40 -31.35 -24.54 4.14
N GLU A 41 -30.57 -23.66 4.78
CA GLU A 41 -29.35 -23.10 4.19
C GLU A 41 -28.27 -24.12 3.88
N LYS A 42 -28.19 -25.21 4.67
CA LYS A 42 -27.11 -26.21 4.56
C LYS A 42 -27.59 -27.64 4.58
N HIS A 43 -28.86 -27.90 4.89
CA HIS A 43 -29.38 -29.25 5.04
C HIS A 43 -30.74 -29.42 4.35
N LEU A 44 -30.94 -30.63 3.80
CA LEU A 44 -32.21 -31.15 3.35
C LEU A 44 -32.77 -32.08 4.42
N PHE A 45 -33.99 -31.83 4.88
CA PHE A 45 -34.70 -32.60 5.89
C PHE A 45 -35.92 -33.29 5.27
N CYS A 46 -36.17 -34.53 5.68
CA CYS A 46 -37.41 -35.24 5.37
C CYS A 46 -38.03 -35.75 6.67
N LEU A 47 -39.25 -35.31 6.96
CA LEU A 47 -40.04 -35.61 8.15
C LEU A 47 -41.29 -36.40 7.74
N SER A 48 -41.78 -37.28 8.61
CA SER A 48 -43.12 -37.87 8.48
C SER A 48 -44.21 -36.87 8.91
N GLU A 49 -45.47 -37.19 8.61
CA GLU A 49 -46.64 -36.42 9.10
C GLU A 49 -46.70 -36.29 10.63
N SER A 50 -46.13 -37.25 11.34
CA SER A 50 -46.03 -37.28 12.81
C SER A 50 -44.85 -36.46 13.37
N GLY A 51 -44.06 -35.81 12.52
CA GLY A 51 -42.89 -35.01 12.93
C GLY A 51 -41.64 -35.83 13.25
N ILE A 52 -41.58 -37.10 12.83
CA ILE A 52 -40.41 -37.97 13.01
C ILE A 52 -39.47 -37.76 11.83
N LEU A 53 -38.19 -37.49 12.12
CA LEU A 53 -37.16 -37.34 11.10
C LEU A 53 -36.86 -38.69 10.42
N LYS A 54 -37.07 -38.74 9.10
CA LYS A 54 -36.75 -39.90 8.25
C LYS A 54 -35.30 -39.87 7.81
N PHE A 55 -34.84 -38.74 7.25
CA PHE A 55 -33.45 -38.56 6.87
C PHE A 55 -33.05 -37.08 6.84
N VAL A 56 -31.74 -36.85 6.93
CA VAL A 56 -31.09 -35.56 6.72
C VAL A 56 -29.94 -35.71 5.75
N LYS A 57 -29.79 -34.78 4.83
CA LYS A 57 -28.65 -34.68 3.92
C LYS A 57 -28.02 -33.31 4.07
N LYS A 58 -26.73 -33.29 4.45
CA LYS A 58 -25.90 -32.09 4.37
C LYS A 58 -25.60 -31.76 2.92
N LEU A 59 -25.78 -30.48 2.56
CA LEU A 59 -25.49 -29.90 1.25
C LEU A 59 -24.17 -29.14 1.34
N ASP A 60 -23.26 -29.39 0.39
CA ASP A 60 -21.97 -28.70 0.32
C ASP A 60 -22.03 -27.45 -0.59
N TYR A 61 -23.24 -26.97 -0.86
CA TYR A 61 -23.54 -25.80 -1.69
C TYR A 61 -24.76 -25.07 -1.13
N THR A 62 -24.95 -23.80 -1.54
CA THR A 62 -26.08 -22.95 -1.13
C THR A 62 -27.31 -23.22 -2.02
N PRO A 63 -28.39 -23.84 -1.51
CA PRO A 63 -29.62 -24.06 -2.27
C PRO A 63 -30.45 -22.76 -2.36
N ILE A 64 -31.12 -22.54 -3.49
CA ILE A 64 -32.03 -21.39 -3.70
C ILE A 64 -33.49 -21.83 -3.69
N CYS A 65 -33.83 -22.86 -4.46
CA CYS A 65 -35.20 -23.35 -4.58
C CYS A 65 -35.23 -24.87 -4.67
N MET A 66 -36.37 -25.44 -4.28
CA MET A 66 -36.56 -26.88 -4.24
C MET A 66 -37.89 -27.29 -4.87
N HIS A 67 -37.93 -28.51 -5.39
CA HIS A 67 -39.17 -29.15 -5.74
C HIS A 67 -39.08 -30.64 -5.46
N ALA A 68 -39.99 -31.13 -4.63
CA ALA A 68 -40.08 -32.55 -4.33
C ALA A 68 -41.28 -33.21 -5.02
N TYR A 69 -41.10 -34.46 -5.41
CA TYR A 69 -42.14 -35.32 -5.96
C TYR A 69 -41.84 -36.79 -5.63
N THR A 70 -42.86 -37.63 -5.68
CA THR A 70 -42.76 -39.08 -5.55
C THR A 70 -43.03 -39.71 -6.91
N LEU A 71 -42.49 -40.91 -7.11
CA LEU A 71 -42.87 -41.79 -8.21
C LEU A 71 -43.49 -43.04 -7.58
N ASP A 72 -44.15 -43.89 -8.38
CA ASP A 72 -44.89 -45.10 -7.92
C ASP A 72 -43.98 -46.24 -7.40
N VAL A 73 -42.96 -45.89 -6.62
CA VAL A 73 -41.97 -46.79 -6.02
C VAL A 73 -41.93 -46.50 -4.53
N GLU A 74 -42.07 -47.55 -3.71
CA GLU A 74 -42.07 -47.44 -2.25
C GLU A 74 -40.93 -46.57 -1.72
N ASN A 75 -41.28 -45.62 -0.85
CA ASN A 75 -40.33 -44.86 -0.02
C ASN A 75 -39.26 -44.11 -0.85
N SER A 76 -39.65 -43.68 -2.05
CA SER A 76 -38.78 -43.04 -3.04
C SER A 76 -39.16 -41.58 -3.23
N VAL A 77 -38.60 -40.71 -2.39
CA VAL A 77 -38.77 -39.27 -2.50
C VAL A 77 -37.72 -38.70 -3.44
N TRP A 78 -38.17 -38.05 -4.51
CA TRP A 78 -37.31 -37.33 -5.43
C TRP A 78 -37.29 -35.84 -5.08
N THR A 79 -36.10 -35.28 -4.98
CA THR A 79 -35.92 -33.85 -4.67
C THR A 79 -35.03 -33.20 -5.72
N LEU A 80 -35.57 -32.18 -6.37
CA LEU A 80 -34.86 -31.27 -7.27
C LEU A 80 -34.41 -30.07 -6.46
N ILE A 81 -33.10 -29.80 -6.40
CA ILE A 81 -32.54 -28.66 -5.67
C ILE A 81 -31.69 -27.86 -6.63
N ALA A 82 -31.96 -26.57 -6.76
CA ALA A 82 -31.11 -25.66 -7.50
C ALA A 82 -30.19 -24.90 -6.55
N SER A 83 -28.93 -24.68 -6.97
CA SER A 83 -27.94 -23.91 -6.22
C SER A 83 -27.73 -22.52 -6.80
N GLU A 84 -27.12 -21.65 -6.00
CA GLU A 84 -26.66 -20.31 -6.42
C GLU A 84 -25.68 -20.30 -7.60
N THR A 85 -24.95 -21.39 -7.81
CA THR A 85 -24.02 -21.53 -8.94
C THR A 85 -24.68 -22.00 -10.23
N CYS A 86 -26.01 -21.82 -10.37
CA CYS A 86 -26.82 -22.29 -11.50
C CYS A 86 -26.70 -23.80 -11.76
N ASN A 87 -26.49 -24.62 -10.73
CA ASN A 87 -26.49 -26.08 -10.86
C ASN A 87 -27.80 -26.67 -10.31
N LEU A 88 -28.34 -27.68 -11.01
CA LEU A 88 -29.48 -28.48 -10.60
C LEU A 88 -29.00 -29.84 -10.12
N PHE A 89 -29.41 -30.21 -8.91
CA PHE A 89 -29.14 -31.51 -8.31
C PHE A 89 -30.45 -32.29 -8.15
N ILE A 90 -30.44 -33.55 -8.57
CA ILE A 90 -31.58 -34.46 -8.45
C ILE A 90 -31.22 -35.56 -7.48
N TYR A 91 -31.89 -35.58 -6.34
CA TYR A 91 -31.73 -36.59 -5.30
C TYR A 91 -32.86 -37.61 -5.33
N LEU A 92 -32.50 -38.86 -5.09
CA LEU A 92 -33.41 -39.88 -4.60
C LEU A 92 -33.08 -40.11 -3.12
N ASN A 93 -33.97 -39.68 -2.23
CA ASN A 93 -33.76 -39.60 -0.79
C ASN A 93 -32.48 -38.80 -0.47
N THR A 94 -31.39 -39.47 -0.08
CA THR A 94 -30.09 -38.84 0.21
C THR A 94 -29.05 -39.04 -0.90
N THR A 95 -29.38 -39.82 -1.93
CA THR A 95 -28.46 -40.20 -3.01
C THR A 95 -28.60 -39.29 -4.21
N LEU A 96 -27.50 -38.67 -4.66
CA LEU A 96 -27.49 -37.86 -5.88
C LEU A 96 -27.59 -38.79 -7.10
N LYS A 97 -28.62 -38.60 -7.92
CA LYS A 97 -28.85 -39.38 -9.14
C LYS A 97 -28.45 -38.64 -10.41
N TRP A 98 -28.60 -37.33 -10.42
CA TRP A 98 -28.27 -36.51 -11.57
C TRP A 98 -27.82 -35.12 -11.14
N SER A 99 -26.93 -34.53 -11.92
CA SER A 99 -26.49 -33.15 -11.77
C SER A 99 -26.39 -32.53 -13.16
N ALA A 100 -26.92 -31.32 -13.34
CA ALA A 100 -26.85 -30.60 -14.60
C ALA A 100 -26.69 -29.10 -14.35
N GLN A 101 -26.00 -28.41 -15.26
CA GLN A 101 -25.93 -26.96 -15.25
C GLN A 101 -27.21 -26.39 -15.86
N LEU A 102 -27.80 -25.41 -15.19
CA LEU A 102 -28.95 -24.66 -15.65
C LEU A 102 -28.51 -23.46 -16.50
N PRO A 103 -29.27 -23.10 -17.54
CA PRO A 103 -28.94 -21.96 -18.40
C PRO A 103 -29.21 -20.60 -17.72
N ILE A 104 -30.04 -20.58 -16.68
CA ILE A 104 -30.45 -19.39 -15.92
C ILE A 104 -30.47 -19.71 -14.43
N LEU A 105 -30.32 -18.68 -13.58
CA LEU A 105 -30.46 -18.80 -12.13
C LEU A 105 -31.96 -18.95 -11.77
N PRO A 106 -32.40 -20.05 -11.16
CA PRO A 106 -33.81 -20.25 -10.84
C PRO A 106 -34.20 -19.60 -9.52
N THR A 107 -35.25 -18.78 -9.55
CA THR A 107 -36.00 -18.36 -8.36
C THR A 107 -37.06 -19.39 -7.99
N ALA A 108 -37.69 -20.04 -8.98
CA ALA A 108 -38.65 -21.11 -8.75
C ALA A 108 -38.44 -22.26 -9.73
N LEU A 109 -38.65 -23.49 -9.23
CA LEU A 109 -38.49 -24.71 -9.99
C LEU A 109 -39.70 -25.62 -9.79
N LYS A 110 -40.26 -26.15 -10.88
CA LYS A 110 -41.37 -27.12 -10.84
C LYS A 110 -41.22 -28.18 -11.93
N ARG A 111 -41.77 -29.36 -11.65
CA ARG A 111 -41.96 -30.40 -12.65
C ARG A 111 -43.37 -30.28 -13.24
N ALA A 112 -43.46 -30.19 -14.56
CA ALA A 112 -44.73 -30.11 -15.27
C ALA A 112 -44.85 -31.21 -16.33
N THR A 113 -46.09 -31.53 -16.68
CA THR A 113 -46.41 -32.41 -17.78
C THR A 113 -47.04 -31.58 -18.90
N PHE A 114 -46.37 -31.51 -20.04
CA PHE A 114 -46.91 -30.92 -21.26
C PHE A 114 -47.46 -32.03 -22.16
N LYS A 115 -48.37 -31.69 -23.10
CA LYS A 115 -49.16 -32.66 -23.90
C LYS A 115 -48.35 -33.85 -24.48
N ASN A 116 -47.08 -33.65 -24.82
CA ASN A 116 -46.20 -34.69 -25.37
C ASN A 116 -44.91 -34.92 -24.56
N VAL A 117 -44.70 -34.22 -23.43
CA VAL A 117 -43.46 -34.31 -22.63
C VAL A 117 -43.83 -34.42 -21.16
N ASN A 118 -43.68 -35.63 -20.60
CA ASN A 118 -43.89 -35.89 -19.19
C ASN A 118 -42.61 -35.54 -18.41
N GLY A 119 -42.77 -34.77 -17.33
CA GLY A 119 -41.65 -34.45 -16.44
C GLY A 119 -40.69 -33.39 -16.98
N ALA A 120 -41.19 -32.43 -17.76
CA ALA A 120 -40.42 -31.25 -18.12
C ALA A 120 -40.14 -30.41 -16.87
N LEU A 121 -38.94 -29.84 -16.82
CA LEU A 121 -38.53 -28.92 -15.76
C LEU A 121 -38.89 -27.51 -16.19
N VAL A 122 -39.69 -26.84 -15.38
CA VAL A 122 -40.10 -25.45 -15.55
C VAL A 122 -39.31 -24.63 -14.55
N ILE A 123 -38.57 -23.66 -15.09
CA ILE A 123 -37.58 -22.85 -14.39
C ILE A 123 -37.96 -21.39 -14.59
N LEU A 124 -38.10 -20.63 -13.51
CA LEU A 124 -38.40 -19.20 -13.55
C LEU A 124 -37.24 -18.41 -12.96
N SER A 125 -36.72 -17.44 -13.72
CA SER A 125 -35.72 -16.45 -13.24
C SER A 125 -36.38 -15.23 -12.62
N GLU A 126 -35.63 -14.49 -11.81
CA GLU A 126 -36.02 -13.20 -11.23
C GLU A 126 -36.33 -12.15 -12.32
N ASP A 127 -35.64 -12.21 -13.46
CA ASP A 127 -35.87 -11.33 -14.61
C ASP A 127 -37.22 -11.56 -15.32
N GLY A 128 -38.02 -12.54 -14.86
CA GLY A 128 -39.28 -12.95 -15.50
C GLY A 128 -39.10 -13.92 -16.67
N ASN A 129 -37.88 -14.40 -16.90
CA ASN A 129 -37.60 -15.42 -17.92
C ASN A 129 -38.11 -16.79 -17.48
N LEU A 130 -39.08 -17.35 -18.21
CA LEU A 130 -39.57 -18.71 -18.03
C LEU A 130 -38.90 -19.65 -19.03
N HIS A 131 -38.25 -20.70 -18.53
CA HIS A 131 -37.56 -21.69 -19.32
C HIS A 131 -38.09 -23.10 -19.04
N CYS A 132 -38.45 -23.83 -20.09
CA CYS A 132 -38.89 -25.22 -20.01
C CYS A 132 -37.81 -26.11 -20.61
N SER A 133 -37.19 -26.97 -19.79
CA SER A 133 -36.09 -27.83 -20.21
C SER A 133 -36.36 -29.29 -19.91
N TYR A 134 -35.63 -30.16 -20.59
CA TYR A 134 -35.49 -31.57 -20.25
C TYR A 134 -34.01 -31.87 -19.99
N LEU A 135 -33.73 -32.96 -19.28
CA LEU A 135 -32.36 -33.34 -18.95
C LEU A 135 -31.69 -33.97 -20.17
N GLY A 136 -30.62 -33.35 -20.66
CA GLY A 136 -29.82 -33.90 -21.75
C GLY A 136 -28.96 -35.07 -21.26
N THR A 137 -29.01 -36.21 -21.95
CA THR A 137 -28.17 -37.40 -21.64
C THR A 137 -26.93 -37.49 -22.51
N GLN A 138 -26.76 -36.57 -23.47
CA GLN A 138 -25.58 -36.52 -24.33
C GLN A 138 -24.48 -35.69 -23.64
N PRO A 139 -23.32 -36.30 -23.32
CA PRO A 139 -22.18 -35.51 -22.87
C PRO A 139 -21.77 -34.58 -24.01
N HIS A 140 -21.60 -33.30 -23.72
CA HIS A 140 -20.82 -32.42 -24.59
C HIS A 140 -19.37 -32.92 -24.54
N LEU A 141 -19.04 -33.87 -25.42
CA LEU A 141 -17.66 -34.19 -25.74
C LEU A 141 -17.06 -32.89 -26.23
N PHE A 142 -16.03 -32.40 -25.54
CA PHE A 142 -15.18 -31.31 -25.98
C PHE A 142 -14.48 -31.75 -27.28
N SER A 143 -15.20 -31.70 -28.40
CA SER A 143 -14.60 -31.71 -29.71
C SER A 143 -14.20 -30.27 -29.96
N THR A 144 -12.90 -30.04 -30.09
CA THR A 144 -12.39 -28.78 -30.64
C THR A 144 -13.22 -28.51 -31.90
N PRO A 145 -13.94 -27.37 -31.99
CA PRO A 145 -14.63 -27.03 -33.22
C PRO A 145 -13.58 -27.14 -34.34
N PRO A 146 -13.90 -27.80 -35.47
CA PRO A 146 -12.94 -27.90 -36.57
C PRO A 146 -12.45 -26.49 -36.84
N LEU A 147 -11.12 -26.30 -36.83
CA LEU A 147 -10.48 -25.03 -37.08
C LEU A 147 -11.15 -24.44 -38.32
N ALA A 148 -12.06 -23.48 -38.12
CA ALA A 148 -12.44 -22.63 -39.20
C ALA A 148 -11.11 -22.00 -39.61
N ASN A 149 -10.65 -22.28 -40.83
CA ASN A 149 -9.52 -21.60 -41.42
C ASN A 149 -9.95 -20.12 -41.53
N GLN A 150 -9.94 -19.38 -40.43
CA GLN A 150 -9.76 -17.96 -40.46
C GLN A 150 -8.37 -17.82 -41.04
N GLU A 151 -8.32 -17.46 -42.32
CA GLU A 151 -7.08 -17.06 -42.97
C GLU A 151 -6.49 -15.94 -42.11
N LEU A 152 -5.46 -16.29 -41.35
CA LEU A 152 -4.70 -15.32 -40.57
C LEU A 152 -4.09 -14.34 -41.57
N ASP A 153 -4.38 -13.07 -41.38
CA ASP A 153 -3.85 -11.99 -42.20
C ASP A 153 -2.35 -11.83 -41.92
N TYR A 154 -1.54 -12.63 -42.61
CA TYR A 154 -0.09 -12.72 -42.41
C TYR A 154 0.61 -11.35 -42.55
N GLU A 155 0.04 -10.45 -43.36
CA GLU A 155 0.58 -9.12 -43.59
C GLU A 155 0.41 -8.23 -42.34
N LYS A 156 -0.77 -8.29 -41.69
CA LYS A 156 -0.98 -7.61 -40.39
C LYS A 156 -0.09 -8.19 -39.29
N VAL A 157 0.04 -9.51 -39.25
CA VAL A 157 0.89 -10.19 -38.25
C VAL A 157 2.36 -9.81 -38.42
N GLU A 158 2.85 -9.76 -39.67
CA GLU A 158 4.23 -9.34 -39.95
C GLU A 158 4.46 -7.87 -39.60
N ALA A 159 3.51 -6.99 -39.94
CA ALA A 159 3.59 -5.57 -39.58
C ALA A 159 3.63 -5.36 -38.05
N GLU A 160 2.79 -6.08 -37.30
CA GLU A 160 2.80 -6.05 -35.84
C GLU A 160 4.10 -6.60 -35.27
N LEU A 161 4.60 -7.73 -35.79
CA LEU A 161 5.86 -8.33 -35.37
C LEU A 161 7.06 -7.41 -35.61
N LEU A 162 7.11 -6.73 -36.75
CA LEU A 162 8.14 -5.72 -37.05
C LEU A 162 8.04 -4.51 -36.11
N SER A 163 6.82 -4.08 -35.79
CA SER A 163 6.59 -2.98 -34.85
C SER A 163 7.09 -3.33 -33.44
N LEU A 164 6.74 -4.51 -32.94
CA LEU A 164 7.15 -5.02 -31.63
C LEU A 164 8.66 -5.23 -31.57
N THR A 165 9.26 -5.81 -32.62
CA THR A 165 10.71 -6.02 -32.70
C THR A 165 11.47 -4.68 -32.66
N ARG A 166 10.91 -3.61 -33.28
CA ARG A 166 11.48 -2.26 -33.20
C ARG A 166 11.39 -1.70 -31.79
N ILE A 167 10.27 -1.85 -31.08
CA ILE A 167 10.10 -1.42 -29.69
C ILE A 167 11.11 -2.15 -28.79
N ILE A 168 11.23 -3.46 -28.94
CA ILE A 168 12.18 -4.30 -28.19
C ILE A 168 13.62 -3.82 -28.42
N ARG A 169 14.02 -3.61 -29.69
CA ARG A 169 15.37 -3.12 -30.01
C ARG A 169 15.64 -1.75 -29.41
N ASN A 170 14.67 -0.84 -29.45
CA ASN A 170 14.80 0.50 -28.87
C ASN A 170 14.97 0.42 -27.34
N TYR A 171 14.20 -0.43 -26.66
CA TYR A 171 14.31 -0.65 -25.22
C TYR A 171 15.71 -1.14 -24.82
N TYR A 172 16.24 -2.16 -25.50
CA TYR A 172 17.59 -2.66 -25.22
C TYR A 172 18.71 -1.67 -25.61
N SER A 173 18.46 -0.74 -26.52
CA SER A 173 19.45 0.27 -26.93
C SER A 173 19.49 1.49 -26.03
N SER A 174 18.46 1.71 -25.20
CA SER A 174 18.30 2.89 -24.35
C SER A 174 18.25 2.53 -22.87
N ASP A 175 19.36 2.00 -22.34
CA ASP A 175 19.54 1.76 -20.91
C ASP A 175 19.38 3.06 -20.08
N ASN A 176 18.43 3.03 -19.14
CA ASN A 176 18.20 3.91 -17.96
C ASN A 176 18.13 5.43 -18.12
N LYS A 177 18.54 6.03 -19.24
CA LYS A 177 18.54 7.48 -19.42
C LYS A 177 17.20 8.04 -19.90
N LEU A 178 16.44 7.28 -20.69
CA LEU A 178 15.13 7.75 -21.18
C LEU A 178 14.08 7.78 -20.07
N THR A 179 14.05 6.79 -19.17
CA THR A 179 13.04 6.71 -18.10
C THR A 179 13.06 7.93 -17.19
N ASN A 180 14.23 8.45 -16.84
CA ASN A 180 14.34 9.66 -16.01
C ASN A 180 13.88 10.93 -16.75
N ILE A 181 14.19 11.07 -18.04
CA ILE A 181 13.80 12.23 -18.84
C ILE A 181 12.28 12.23 -19.06
N THR A 182 11.70 11.09 -19.39
CA THR A 182 10.24 10.97 -19.60
C THR A 182 9.46 11.17 -18.28
N ASN A 183 10.02 10.73 -17.15
CA ASN A 183 9.40 10.94 -15.83
C ASN A 183 9.35 12.42 -15.45
N GLU A 184 10.40 13.22 -15.72
CA GLU A 184 10.38 14.66 -15.45
C GLU A 184 9.48 15.45 -16.42
N THR A 185 9.29 14.97 -17.65
CA THR A 185 8.38 15.62 -18.62
C THR A 185 6.90 15.39 -18.30
N GLU A 186 6.53 14.26 -17.68
CA GLU A 186 5.14 13.95 -17.34
C GLU A 186 4.70 14.47 -15.97
N LEU A 187 5.64 14.54 -15.02
CA LEU A 187 5.37 15.01 -13.67
C LEU A 187 6.53 15.86 -13.17
N GLN A 188 6.28 17.16 -13.03
CA GLN A 188 7.25 18.07 -12.44
C GLN A 188 7.01 18.17 -10.94
N MET A 189 8.01 17.81 -10.13
CA MET A 189 8.01 18.00 -8.69
C MET A 189 8.93 19.16 -8.33
N THR A 190 8.48 20.09 -7.50
CA THR A 190 9.34 21.12 -6.91
C THR A 190 9.17 21.11 -5.40
N VAL A 191 10.30 21.08 -4.70
CA VAL A 191 10.32 21.08 -3.23
C VAL A 191 10.91 22.41 -2.78
N THR A 192 10.13 23.17 -2.01
CA THR A 192 10.52 24.45 -1.45
C THR A 192 10.55 24.38 0.06
N VAL A 193 11.59 24.94 0.65
CA VAL A 193 11.81 24.92 2.10
C VAL A 193 11.70 26.36 2.60
N THR A 194 10.63 26.63 3.34
CA THR A 194 10.34 27.95 3.90
C THR A 194 10.67 27.96 5.40
N PRO A 195 11.73 28.67 5.80
CA PRO A 195 12.06 28.79 7.22
C PRO A 195 11.08 29.71 7.95
N GLN A 196 10.46 29.23 9.03
CA GLN A 196 9.62 30.04 9.91
C GLN A 196 10.36 30.35 11.20
N PHE A 197 11.42 31.17 11.11
CA PHE A 197 12.20 31.59 12.27
C PHE A 197 11.63 32.87 12.88
N SER A 198 11.50 32.92 14.20
CA SER A 198 11.21 34.17 14.92
C SER A 198 12.45 35.09 14.89
N ALA A 199 12.23 36.41 14.93
CA ALA A 199 13.29 37.42 14.84
C ALA A 199 14.26 37.46 16.04
N LYS A 200 14.09 36.60 17.06
CA LYS A 200 14.99 36.52 18.21
C LYS A 200 15.99 35.39 18.01
N ALA A 201 17.27 35.75 17.85
CA ALA A 201 18.39 34.83 17.64
C ALA A 201 18.70 33.85 18.82
N SER A 202 17.99 34.01 19.95
CA SER A 202 18.27 33.35 21.23
C SER A 202 17.55 32.01 21.41
N ASP A 203 16.46 31.80 20.69
CA ASP A 203 15.54 30.68 20.91
C ASP A 203 15.63 29.67 19.76
N PHE A 204 15.78 28.39 20.11
CA PHE A 204 15.68 27.27 19.16
C PHE A 204 14.23 27.17 18.64
N HIS A 205 13.82 28.03 17.71
CA HIS A 205 12.50 27.97 17.11
C HIS A 205 12.49 26.92 15.99
N PRO A 206 11.85 25.75 16.21
CA PRO A 206 12.33 24.50 15.64
C PRO A 206 11.57 24.07 14.38
N ASN A 207 10.83 24.96 13.72
CA ASN A 207 9.90 24.56 12.68
C ASN A 207 10.30 25.14 11.33
N CYS A 208 10.47 24.25 10.36
CA CYS A 208 10.60 24.62 8.96
C CYS A 208 9.45 24.00 8.19
N THR A 209 8.85 24.76 7.29
CA THR A 209 7.78 24.25 6.43
C THR A 209 8.38 23.80 5.11
N VAL A 210 8.18 22.52 4.80
CA VAL A 210 8.58 21.91 3.52
C VAL A 210 7.32 21.82 2.68
N SER A 211 7.26 22.61 1.63
CA SER A 211 6.17 22.59 0.65
C SER A 211 6.62 21.84 -0.60
N VAL A 212 5.94 20.75 -0.89
CA VAL A 212 6.14 19.93 -2.08
C VAL A 212 5.02 20.28 -3.05
N SER A 213 5.35 20.87 -4.19
CA SER A 213 4.38 21.09 -5.24
C SER A 213 4.59 20.12 -6.39
N VAL A 214 3.53 19.39 -6.73
CA VAL A 214 3.51 18.40 -7.79
C VAL A 214 2.61 18.93 -8.90
N THR A 215 3.19 19.15 -10.08
CA THR A 215 2.50 19.62 -11.28
C THR A 215 2.45 18.48 -12.30
N PRO A 216 1.26 17.88 -12.52
CA PRO A 216 1.08 16.87 -13.56
C PRO A 216 1.01 17.54 -14.93
N ASN A 217 1.69 16.96 -15.93
CA ASN A 217 1.57 17.33 -17.34
C ASN A 217 0.70 16.31 -18.12
N VAL A 218 0.35 15.19 -17.49
CA VAL A 218 -0.50 14.11 -18.00
C VAL A 218 -1.45 13.69 -16.87
N ILE A 219 -2.60 13.09 -17.22
CA ILE A 219 -3.51 12.52 -16.22
C ILE A 219 -2.82 11.33 -15.54
N LEU A 220 -2.65 11.43 -14.24
CA LEU A 220 -1.98 10.45 -13.40
C LEU A 220 -2.93 9.94 -12.33
N GLU A 221 -2.83 8.65 -12.03
CA GLU A 221 -3.66 7.94 -11.07
C GLU A 221 -2.81 7.48 -9.89
N GLU A 222 -3.41 7.38 -8.71
CA GLU A 222 -2.78 6.81 -7.51
C GLU A 222 -1.39 7.38 -7.17
N ILE A 223 -1.35 8.67 -6.83
CA ILE A 223 -0.12 9.39 -6.52
C ILE A 223 0.10 9.42 -5.02
N GLN A 224 1.24 8.89 -4.57
CA GLN A 224 1.67 8.93 -3.18
C GLN A 224 2.92 9.78 -3.05
N VAL A 225 2.81 10.89 -2.33
CA VAL A 225 3.95 11.74 -1.96
C VAL A 225 4.38 11.39 -0.55
N THR A 226 5.66 11.04 -0.39
CA THR A 226 6.25 10.65 0.89
C THR A 226 7.48 11.50 1.18
N ILE A 227 7.52 12.10 2.37
CA ILE A 227 8.68 12.83 2.88
C ILE A 227 9.44 11.92 3.85
N LEU A 228 10.73 11.72 3.61
CA LEU A 228 11.63 10.93 4.44
C LEU A 228 12.59 11.86 5.16
N VAL A 229 12.59 11.76 6.49
CA VAL A 229 13.49 12.49 7.37
C VAL A 229 14.19 11.53 8.33
N GLN A 230 15.44 11.85 8.67
CA GLN A 230 16.21 11.07 9.64
C GLN A 230 15.93 11.56 11.06
N LYS A 231 15.80 10.63 12.02
CA LYS A 231 15.73 10.98 13.44
C LYS A 231 16.99 11.79 13.83
N PRO A 232 16.88 12.87 14.61
CA PRO A 232 15.76 13.30 15.45
C PRO A 232 14.72 14.22 14.78
N LEU A 233 14.76 14.43 13.46
CA LEU A 233 13.75 15.21 12.77
C LEU A 233 12.41 14.46 12.74
N LYS A 234 11.32 15.21 12.84
CA LYS A 234 9.93 14.74 12.81
C LYS A 234 9.15 15.60 11.83
N CYS A 235 8.35 14.95 11.00
CA CYS A 235 7.39 15.62 10.11
C CYS A 235 5.99 15.52 10.70
N THR A 236 5.20 16.60 10.62
CA THR A 236 3.79 16.56 11.03
C THR A 236 2.96 15.71 10.08
N LYS A 237 3.19 15.83 8.77
CA LYS A 237 2.56 15.01 7.73
C LYS A 237 3.65 14.36 6.88
N GLN A 238 3.74 13.03 6.91
CA GLN A 238 4.81 12.33 6.23
C GLN A 238 4.39 11.78 4.86
N ILE A 239 3.13 11.39 4.72
CA ILE A 239 2.60 10.75 3.52
C ILE A 239 1.28 11.44 3.16
N GLU A 240 1.09 11.71 1.88
CA GLU A 240 -0.16 12.22 1.32
C GLU A 240 -0.49 11.44 0.05
N TYR A 241 -1.76 11.10 -0.13
CA TYR A 241 -2.23 10.25 -1.21
C TYR A 241 -3.32 10.93 -2.02
N TYR A 242 -3.17 10.92 -3.35
CA TYR A 242 -4.11 11.50 -4.30
C TYR A 242 -4.57 10.43 -5.28
N ARG A 243 -5.88 10.24 -5.42
CA ARG A 243 -6.45 9.25 -6.34
C ARG A 243 -6.25 9.62 -7.82
N SER A 244 -6.37 10.91 -8.13
CA SER A 244 -6.13 11.45 -9.46
C SER A 244 -5.66 12.90 -9.32
N LEU A 245 -4.72 13.32 -10.17
CA LEU A 245 -4.23 14.69 -10.23
C LEU A 245 -4.35 15.23 -11.66
N THR A 246 -5.16 16.28 -11.82
CA THR A 246 -5.28 17.08 -13.05
C THR A 246 -4.63 18.45 -12.92
N ASP A 247 -4.65 19.02 -11.72
CA ASP A 247 -4.12 20.34 -11.41
C ASP A 247 -2.88 20.26 -10.51
N LYS A 248 -2.15 21.38 -10.44
CA LYS A 248 -1.04 21.54 -9.50
C LYS A 248 -1.54 21.38 -8.06
N VAL A 249 -0.92 20.47 -7.32
CA VAL A 249 -1.19 20.32 -5.88
C VAL A 249 0.02 20.64 -5.05
N THR A 250 -0.23 21.25 -3.90
CA THR A 250 0.79 21.62 -2.91
C THR A 250 0.52 20.85 -1.63
N PHE A 251 1.54 20.13 -1.17
CA PHE A 251 1.55 19.40 0.08
C PHE A 251 2.54 20.08 1.02
N GLU A 252 2.07 20.55 2.17
CA GLU A 252 2.90 21.21 3.17
C GLU A 252 3.07 20.32 4.40
N SER A 253 4.31 20.19 4.84
CA SER A 253 4.66 19.47 6.05
C SER A 253 5.62 20.29 6.90
N ASN A 254 5.34 20.33 8.21
CA ASN A 254 6.19 21.04 9.16
C ASN A 254 7.22 20.05 9.68
N VAL A 255 8.48 20.32 9.40
CA VAL A 255 9.62 19.57 9.95
C VAL A 255 10.05 20.25 11.24
N SER A 256 10.04 19.48 12.32
CA SER A 256 10.50 19.89 13.64
C SER A 256 11.54 18.94 14.20
N VAL A 257 12.38 19.43 15.11
CA VAL A 257 13.38 18.60 15.79
C VAL A 257 12.81 18.12 17.12
N ASP A 258 12.90 16.81 17.37
CA ASP A 258 12.45 16.18 18.62
C ASP A 258 13.04 16.86 19.87
N THR A 259 12.30 16.82 20.98
CA THR A 259 12.66 17.50 22.24
C THR A 259 13.87 16.86 22.93
N SER A 260 14.23 15.63 22.55
CA SER A 260 15.38 14.94 23.12
C SER A 260 16.71 15.49 22.57
N PRO A 261 17.73 15.74 23.43
CA PRO A 261 19.04 16.22 22.99
C PRO A 261 19.77 15.06 22.29
N ARG A 262 19.56 14.94 20.98
CA ARG A 262 20.23 13.97 20.12
C ARG A 262 20.95 14.68 18.99
N CYS A 263 22.16 14.21 18.67
CA CYS A 263 22.89 14.65 17.49
C CYS A 263 22.09 14.30 16.23
N CYS A 264 22.04 15.23 15.27
CA CYS A 264 21.40 14.98 13.99
C CYS A 264 22.43 14.41 12.99
N PRO A 265 22.16 13.29 12.32
CA PRO A 265 23.09 12.72 11.35
C PRO A 265 23.10 13.49 10.01
N SER A 266 21.94 13.99 9.57
CA SER A 266 21.80 14.76 8.33
C SER A 266 20.58 15.67 8.37
N LEU A 267 20.69 16.84 7.74
CA LEU A 267 19.58 17.77 7.50
C LEU A 267 18.95 17.59 6.12
N ASN A 268 19.32 16.54 5.38
CA ASN A 268 18.74 16.25 4.09
C ASN A 268 17.36 15.58 4.25
N VAL A 269 16.39 16.13 3.53
CA VAL A 269 15.02 15.63 3.42
C VAL A 269 14.87 15.06 2.02
N GLU A 270 14.47 13.79 1.94
CA GLU A 270 14.19 13.13 0.68
C GLU A 270 12.68 13.08 0.47
N VAL A 271 12.23 13.56 -0.68
CA VAL A 271 10.83 13.54 -1.10
C VAL A 271 10.70 12.56 -2.24
N ILE A 272 9.82 11.58 -2.07
CA ILE A 272 9.57 10.52 -3.04
C ILE A 272 8.10 10.61 -3.46
N SER A 273 7.85 10.72 -4.77
CA SER A 273 6.52 10.59 -5.34
C SER A 273 6.46 9.30 -6.14
N SER A 274 5.58 8.40 -5.72
CA SER A 274 5.22 7.19 -6.45
C SER A 274 3.91 7.45 -7.18
N VAL A 275 3.83 7.11 -8.46
CA VAL A 275 2.69 7.43 -9.32
C VAL A 275 2.37 6.27 -10.23
N LEU A 276 1.09 6.02 -10.49
CA LEU A 276 0.64 5.11 -11.53
C LEU A 276 0.18 5.93 -12.76
N THR A 277 0.70 5.60 -13.94
CA THR A 277 0.15 6.19 -15.16
C THR A 277 -1.21 5.58 -15.47
N ASN A 278 -2.03 6.25 -16.30
CA ASN A 278 -3.28 5.69 -16.84
C ASN A 278 -3.11 4.36 -17.63
N LEU A 279 -1.87 3.99 -17.97
CA LEU A 279 -1.50 2.72 -18.58
C LEU A 279 -1.10 1.65 -17.55
N GLY A 280 -1.23 1.93 -16.24
CA GLY A 280 -0.88 1.01 -15.16
C GLY A 280 0.61 0.85 -14.91
N VAL A 281 1.46 1.75 -15.42
CA VAL A 281 2.92 1.67 -15.24
C VAL A 281 3.35 2.49 -14.03
N PRO A 282 3.98 1.88 -13.00
CA PRO A 282 4.43 2.61 -11.82
C PRO A 282 5.69 3.42 -12.13
N LYS A 283 5.71 4.66 -11.65
CA LYS A 283 6.82 5.61 -11.80
C LYS A 283 7.19 6.21 -10.45
N VAL A 284 8.48 6.45 -10.25
CA VAL A 284 9.00 7.02 -9.00
C VAL A 284 9.91 8.20 -9.30
N ILE A 285 9.63 9.34 -8.67
CA ILE A 285 10.45 10.55 -8.74
C ILE A 285 10.98 10.86 -7.34
N ARG A 286 12.28 11.11 -7.24
CA ARG A 286 12.97 11.43 -5.98
C ARG A 286 13.60 12.81 -6.07
N LYS A 287 13.41 13.63 -5.04
CA LYS A 287 14.12 14.90 -4.87
C LYS A 287 14.66 15.02 -3.46
N SER A 288 15.88 15.52 -3.32
CA SER A 288 16.52 15.76 -2.03
C SER A 288 16.73 17.26 -1.82
N VAL A 289 16.39 17.75 -0.63
CA VAL A 289 16.62 19.15 -0.24
C VAL A 289 17.25 19.22 1.15
N GLU A 290 18.20 20.12 1.35
CA GLU A 290 18.86 20.36 2.64
C GLU A 290 18.06 21.39 3.45
N LEU A 291 17.78 21.08 4.72
CA LEU A 291 17.12 22.01 5.65
C LEU A 291 18.09 23.06 6.21
N PRO A 292 17.59 24.22 6.66
CA PRO A 292 18.45 25.27 7.20
C PRO A 292 19.15 24.84 8.50
N LEU A 293 20.43 25.18 8.64
CA LEU A 293 21.25 24.88 9.82
C LEU A 293 20.68 25.46 11.13
N ARG A 294 19.94 26.56 11.05
CA ARG A 294 19.32 27.24 12.20
C ARG A 294 18.31 26.35 12.96
N LEU A 295 17.84 25.27 12.36
CA LEU A 295 17.04 24.26 13.08
C LEU A 295 17.81 23.53 14.18
N PHE A 296 19.14 23.41 14.02
CA PHE A 296 19.98 22.60 14.91
C PHE A 296 21.10 23.39 15.60
N PHE A 297 21.45 24.56 15.07
CA PHE A 297 22.52 25.42 15.58
C PHE A 297 22.02 26.83 15.89
N CYS A 298 22.53 27.42 16.98
CA CYS A 298 22.36 28.83 17.34
C CYS A 298 23.73 29.50 17.50
N LYS A 299 23.84 30.79 17.24
CA LYS A 299 25.10 31.53 17.47
C LYS A 299 25.43 31.56 18.97
N THR A 300 26.70 31.36 19.31
CA THR A 300 27.18 31.53 20.69
C THR A 300 28.54 32.22 20.70
N GLU A 301 28.89 32.88 21.79
CA GLU A 301 30.24 33.47 21.96
C GLU A 301 31.14 32.58 22.83
N VAL A 302 30.57 31.56 23.47
CA VAL A 302 31.25 30.67 24.41
C VAL A 302 32.23 29.75 23.68
N ALA A 303 33.48 29.74 24.16
CA ALA A 303 34.52 28.83 23.69
C ALA A 303 34.58 27.58 24.59
N LYS A 304 34.71 26.40 23.97
CA LYS A 304 35.01 25.11 24.61
C LYS A 304 36.26 24.48 23.98
N GLU A 305 36.86 23.52 24.68
CA GLU A 305 38.02 22.78 24.20
C GLU A 305 37.68 21.86 23.02
N ASN A 306 38.18 22.22 21.85
CA ASN A 306 37.95 21.46 20.63
C ASN A 306 38.79 20.17 20.58
N ARG A 307 38.15 19.02 20.32
CA ARG A 307 38.81 17.71 20.16
C ARG A 307 39.03 17.33 18.69
N CYS A 308 38.02 17.60 17.87
CA CYS A 308 38.03 17.39 16.43
C CYS A 308 38.44 18.66 15.67
N LYS A 309 39.28 18.48 14.65
CA LYS A 309 39.66 19.53 13.69
C LYS A 309 39.60 19.01 12.27
N VAL A 310 39.00 19.79 11.37
CA VAL A 310 39.07 19.59 9.92
C VAL A 310 39.46 20.90 9.26
N THR A 311 40.45 20.83 8.36
CA THR A 311 40.88 21.97 7.55
C THR A 311 40.54 21.70 6.09
N LEU A 312 39.91 22.69 5.46
CA LEU A 312 39.49 22.68 4.07
C LEU A 312 40.35 23.69 3.31
N ASP A 313 41.10 23.21 2.34
CA ASP A 313 41.98 24.03 1.50
C ASP A 313 41.28 24.29 0.16
N ILE A 314 41.25 25.56 -0.25
CA ILE A 314 40.59 26.02 -1.45
C ILE A 314 41.60 26.68 -2.38
N ASN A 315 41.43 26.51 -3.68
CA ASN A 315 42.30 27.07 -4.71
C ASN A 315 41.98 28.53 -5.09
N GLN A 316 40.82 29.04 -4.66
CA GLN A 316 40.34 30.41 -4.84
C GLN A 316 40.45 31.26 -3.57
N GLU A 317 40.20 32.57 -3.71
CA GLU A 317 40.15 33.50 -2.56
C GLU A 317 39.01 33.14 -1.59
N THR A 318 39.28 33.23 -0.29
CA THR A 318 38.29 32.83 0.72
C THR A 318 37.16 33.85 0.86
N VAL A 319 35.94 33.33 0.75
CA VAL A 319 34.69 34.07 0.98
C VAL A 319 34.51 34.37 2.48
N PRO A 320 34.10 35.60 2.85
CA PRO A 320 33.70 35.94 4.21
C PRO A 320 32.59 35.02 4.76
N LEU A 321 32.67 34.64 6.04
CA LEU A 321 31.67 33.76 6.64
C LEU A 321 30.30 34.43 6.78
N SER A 322 30.23 35.77 6.76
CA SER A 322 28.97 36.53 6.71
C SER A 322 28.18 36.33 5.40
N ILE A 323 28.87 36.04 4.29
CA ILE A 323 28.22 35.73 3.01
C ILE A 323 27.81 34.26 2.98
N LEU A 324 28.65 33.36 3.52
CA LEU A 324 28.35 31.94 3.56
C LEU A 324 27.27 31.59 4.59
N PHE A 325 27.19 32.28 5.72
CA PHE A 325 26.27 32.01 6.81
C PHE A 325 25.51 33.27 7.27
N PRO A 326 24.72 33.90 6.37
CA PRO A 326 24.00 35.13 6.67
C PRO A 326 23.05 34.97 7.86
N GLU A 327 22.49 33.77 8.05
CA GLU A 327 21.55 33.47 9.13
C GLU A 327 22.16 33.50 10.55
N PHE A 328 23.49 33.50 10.66
CA PHE A 328 24.20 33.56 11.94
C PHE A 328 24.93 34.89 12.17
N THR A 329 24.82 35.84 11.23
CA THR A 329 25.51 37.15 11.29
C THR A 329 24.57 38.35 11.42
N GLU A 330 23.30 38.13 11.77
CA GLU A 330 22.24 39.15 11.90
C GLU A 330 22.77 40.50 12.47
N GLY A 331 22.80 41.53 11.61
CA GLY A 331 23.07 42.92 11.99
C GLY A 331 24.55 43.39 11.98
N GLN A 332 25.53 42.53 11.69
CA GLN A 332 26.93 42.95 11.59
C GLN A 332 27.32 43.24 10.14
N THR A 333 27.56 44.53 9.83
CA THR A 333 28.10 45.00 8.53
C THR A 333 29.58 44.64 8.34
N ALA A 334 30.25 44.15 9.38
CA ALA A 334 31.66 43.80 9.36
C ALA A 334 31.89 42.37 8.83
N LEU A 335 32.99 42.18 8.10
CA LEU A 335 33.44 40.87 7.62
C LEU A 335 33.79 39.97 8.81
N VAL A 336 32.94 38.98 9.08
CA VAL A 336 33.16 38.01 10.16
C VAL A 336 34.09 36.90 9.69
N ASN A 337 35.24 36.78 10.36
CA ASN A 337 36.25 35.75 10.07
C ASN A 337 36.13 34.51 10.98
N GLU A 338 35.32 34.58 12.05
CA GLU A 338 35.07 33.46 12.96
C GLU A 338 33.60 33.40 13.36
N ILE A 339 32.98 32.23 13.24
CA ILE A 339 31.63 31.96 13.72
C ILE A 339 31.66 30.79 14.69
N ARG A 340 31.02 30.96 15.85
CA ARG A 340 30.83 29.91 16.84
C ARG A 340 29.35 29.54 16.93
N LEU A 341 29.07 28.25 16.75
CA LEU A 341 27.73 27.68 16.66
C LEU A 341 27.54 26.69 17.80
N LYS A 342 26.52 26.90 18.63
CA LYS A 342 26.09 25.96 19.65
C LYS A 342 25.04 25.02 19.07
N SER A 343 25.30 23.72 19.12
CA SER A 343 24.32 22.68 18.81
C SER A 343 23.30 22.53 19.94
N ARG A 344 22.11 21.97 19.63
CA ARG A 344 21.13 21.51 20.63
C ARG A 344 21.70 20.51 21.65
N CYS A 345 22.80 19.83 21.34
CA CYS A 345 23.49 18.92 22.25
C CYS A 345 24.54 19.61 23.14
N GLU A 346 24.49 20.94 23.30
CA GLU A 346 25.44 21.73 24.13
C GLU A 346 26.91 21.68 23.65
N SER A 347 27.16 21.12 22.48
CA SER A 347 28.46 21.05 21.81
C SER A 347 28.65 22.27 20.91
N VAL A 348 29.86 22.85 20.93
CA VAL A 348 30.20 24.04 20.15
C VAL A 348 30.96 23.64 18.89
N VAL A 349 30.65 24.28 17.78
CA VAL A 349 31.37 24.19 16.52
C VAL A 349 31.91 25.58 16.18
N THR A 350 33.22 25.69 15.97
CA THR A 350 33.87 26.94 15.60
C THR A 350 34.35 26.85 14.15
N VAL A 351 33.92 27.79 13.31
CA VAL A 351 34.34 27.92 11.92
C VAL A 351 35.22 29.16 11.82
N MET A 352 36.48 28.98 11.42
CA MET A 352 37.44 30.06 11.21
C MET A 352 37.88 30.15 9.76
N LYS A 353 37.89 31.37 9.24
CA LYS A 353 38.47 31.74 7.94
C LYS A 353 39.94 32.10 8.11
N HIS A 354 40.79 31.51 7.28
CA HIS A 354 42.17 31.92 7.03
C HIS A 354 42.36 32.12 5.52
N SER A 355 43.42 32.84 5.10
CA SER A 355 43.66 33.29 3.71
C SER A 355 43.12 32.37 2.61
N ASN A 356 43.55 31.10 2.57
CA ASN A 356 43.11 30.11 1.56
C ASN A 356 42.48 28.85 2.20
N LYS A 357 42.08 28.92 3.47
CA LYS A 357 41.69 27.74 4.26
C LYS A 357 40.53 28.04 5.18
N TYR A 358 39.57 27.12 5.28
CA TYR A 358 38.59 27.11 6.37
C TYR A 358 38.96 26.04 7.39
N ARG A 359 39.00 26.42 8.66
CA ARG A 359 39.23 25.49 9.77
C ARG A 359 37.96 25.36 10.58
N VAL A 360 37.47 24.14 10.71
CA VAL A 360 36.30 23.81 11.52
C VAL A 360 36.75 22.98 12.71
N PHE A 361 36.33 23.40 13.90
CA PHE A 361 36.66 22.76 15.16
C PHE A 361 35.38 22.40 15.91
N SER A 362 35.37 21.26 16.60
CA SER A 362 34.25 20.91 17.49
C SER A 362 34.66 19.89 18.56
N ASP A 363 33.85 19.80 19.61
CA ASP A 363 33.92 18.76 20.63
C ASP A 363 33.34 17.42 20.16
N SER A 364 32.54 17.43 19.07
CA SER A 364 31.81 16.26 18.56
C SER A 364 31.95 16.12 17.05
N LEU A 365 32.36 14.93 16.60
CA LEU A 365 32.48 14.59 15.19
C LEU A 365 31.17 14.72 14.41
N LEU A 366 30.03 14.40 15.03
CA LEU A 366 28.73 14.43 14.36
C LEU A 366 28.29 15.87 14.02
N ASN A 367 28.47 16.80 14.98
CA ASN A 367 28.14 18.21 14.78
C ASN A 367 29.12 18.87 13.81
N LEU A 368 30.39 18.46 13.85
CA LEU A 368 31.41 18.88 12.90
C LEU A 368 31.00 18.52 11.47
N ASN A 369 30.53 17.29 11.24
CA ASN A 369 30.15 16.82 9.91
C ASN A 369 29.02 17.66 9.30
N LEU A 370 27.97 18.00 10.06
CA LEU A 370 26.87 18.83 9.54
C LEU A 370 27.34 20.20 9.04
N VAL A 371 28.20 20.87 9.82
CA VAL A 371 28.71 22.20 9.46
C VAL A 371 29.68 22.11 8.28
N VAL A 372 30.54 21.10 8.24
CA VAL A 372 31.45 20.85 7.11
C VAL A 372 30.68 20.56 5.82
N GLN A 373 29.66 19.71 5.85
CA GLN A 373 28.81 19.41 4.69
C GLN A 373 28.12 20.66 4.17
N SER A 374 27.50 21.44 5.06
CA SER A 374 26.83 22.68 4.63
C SER A 374 27.82 23.71 4.09
N LEU A 375 29.02 23.82 4.66
CA LEU A 375 30.07 24.69 4.14
C LEU A 375 30.50 24.27 2.72
N ILE A 376 30.73 22.97 2.48
CA ILE A 376 31.06 22.44 1.15
C ILE A 376 29.94 22.76 0.16
N THR A 377 28.68 22.49 0.52
CA THR A 377 27.52 22.77 -0.34
C THR A 377 27.42 24.25 -0.70
N ARG A 378 27.62 25.15 0.26
CA ARG A 378 27.55 26.61 0.03
C ARG A 378 28.72 27.13 -0.79
N LEU A 379 29.93 26.64 -0.56
CA LEU A 379 31.09 26.97 -1.37
C LEU A 379 30.92 26.52 -2.83
N ASN A 380 30.47 25.28 -3.04
CA ASN A 380 30.18 24.78 -4.38
C ASN A 380 29.09 25.59 -5.09
N LYS A 381 28.06 26.06 -4.36
CA LYS A 381 27.02 26.95 -4.91
C LYS A 381 27.58 28.34 -5.27
N HIS A 382 28.44 28.90 -4.43
CA HIS A 382 29.03 30.22 -4.66
C HIS A 382 30.00 30.23 -5.85
N PHE A 383 30.81 29.18 -5.98
CA PHE A 383 31.78 29.01 -7.06
C PHE A 383 31.23 28.19 -8.25
N ALA A 384 29.92 27.97 -8.33
CA ALA A 384 29.31 27.17 -9.41
C ALA A 384 29.59 27.72 -10.82
N ASN A 385 29.83 29.04 -10.92
CA ASN A 385 30.17 29.71 -12.18
C ASN A 385 31.66 29.59 -12.55
N GLU A 386 32.51 29.10 -11.65
CA GLU A 386 33.93 28.94 -11.86
C GLU A 386 34.28 27.48 -12.14
N ASN A 387 34.65 27.19 -13.39
CA ASN A 387 34.86 25.81 -13.87
C ASN A 387 36.02 25.04 -13.20
N ASN A 388 36.90 25.72 -12.44
CA ASN A 388 38.11 25.14 -11.86
C ASN A 388 38.11 25.08 -10.33
N PHE A 389 36.98 25.22 -9.64
CA PHE A 389 36.95 25.15 -8.17
C PHE A 389 37.33 23.76 -7.65
N VAL A 390 38.34 23.68 -6.78
CA VAL A 390 38.79 22.44 -6.15
C VAL A 390 38.88 22.64 -4.64
N LEU A 391 38.26 21.73 -3.91
CA LEU A 391 38.27 21.67 -2.45
C LEU A 391 39.07 20.42 -2.02
N SER A 392 40.11 20.63 -1.23
CA SER A 392 41.05 19.58 -0.82
C SER A 392 41.15 19.46 0.70
N PHE A 393 41.40 18.24 1.17
CA PHE A 393 41.61 17.91 2.58
C PHE A 393 43.07 17.50 2.76
N ASN A 394 43.92 18.44 3.14
CA ASN A 394 45.36 18.18 3.29
C ASN A 394 45.75 17.78 4.73
N ASP A 395 44.89 18.04 5.71
CA ASP A 395 45.11 17.68 7.11
C ASP A 395 44.58 16.26 7.41
N LYS A 396 45.20 15.60 8.41
CA LYS A 396 44.73 14.30 8.91
C LYS A 396 43.31 14.44 9.46
N LEU A 397 42.37 13.72 8.85
CA LEU A 397 41.00 13.63 9.34
C LEU A 397 40.97 13.00 10.76
N PRO A 398 39.97 13.33 11.60
CA PRO A 398 39.82 12.79 12.95
C PRO A 398 39.38 11.30 12.97
N ILE A 399 40.23 10.42 12.42
CA ILE A 399 39.97 8.99 12.28
C ILE A 399 39.92 8.29 13.65
N VAL A 400 40.70 8.76 14.62
CA VAL A 400 40.75 8.17 15.97
C VAL A 400 39.41 8.27 16.67
N GLU A 401 38.75 9.43 16.58
CA GLU A 401 37.41 9.63 17.14
C GLU A 401 36.32 8.89 16.35
N PHE A 402 36.48 8.77 15.03
CA PHE A 402 35.59 7.93 14.24
C PHE A 402 35.67 6.46 14.70
N LEU A 403 36.88 5.92 14.85
CA LEU A 403 37.08 4.53 15.28
C LEU A 403 36.60 4.28 16.72
N SER A 404 36.68 5.26 17.62
CA SER A 404 36.13 5.12 18.97
C SER A 404 34.60 4.98 18.93
N HIS A 405 33.90 5.77 18.12
CA HIS A 405 32.45 5.63 17.91
C HIS A 405 32.06 4.30 17.27
N VAL A 406 32.85 3.80 16.31
CA VAL A 406 32.61 2.47 15.70
C VAL A 406 32.74 1.36 16.75
N ARG A 407 33.77 1.43 17.62
CA ARG A 407 33.95 0.47 18.72
C ARG A 407 32.83 0.53 19.73
N GLU A 408 32.38 1.73 20.11
CA GLU A 408 31.25 1.92 21.02
C GLU A 408 29.95 1.33 20.44
N HIS A 409 29.67 1.58 19.16
CA HIS A 409 28.53 1.00 18.46
C HIS A 409 28.61 -0.53 18.40
N PHE A 410 29.78 -1.09 18.10
CA PHE A 410 30.00 -2.53 18.11
C PHE A 410 29.74 -3.15 19.49
N ALA A 411 30.30 -2.55 20.55
CA ALA A 411 30.10 -3.02 21.93
C ALA A 411 28.63 -2.97 22.36
N ARG A 412 27.89 -1.92 21.98
CA ARG A 412 26.44 -1.84 22.24
C ARG A 412 25.65 -2.90 21.50
N ASN A 413 25.99 -3.17 20.23
CA ASN A 413 25.31 -4.22 19.46
C ASN A 413 25.59 -5.60 20.05
N GLN A 414 26.80 -5.84 20.56
CA GLN A 414 27.12 -7.09 21.26
C GLN A 414 26.29 -7.23 22.54
N ALA A 415 26.22 -6.19 23.38
CA ALA A 415 25.39 -6.21 24.58
C ALA A 415 23.90 -6.43 24.27
N VAL A 416 23.37 -5.85 23.19
CA VAL A 416 21.98 -6.09 22.76
C VAL A 416 21.79 -7.54 22.28
N ALA A 417 22.77 -8.12 21.59
CA ALA A 417 22.71 -9.52 21.18
C ALA A 417 22.71 -10.46 22.40
N ASP A 418 23.55 -10.20 23.40
CA ASP A 418 23.62 -10.99 24.64
C ASP A 418 22.29 -10.93 25.42
N LEU A 419 21.67 -9.73 25.50
CA LEU A 419 20.36 -9.57 26.11
C LEU A 419 19.25 -10.33 25.36
N ARG A 420 19.30 -10.39 24.03
CA ARG A 420 18.33 -11.17 23.24
C ARG A 420 18.44 -12.67 23.49
N VAL A 421 19.66 -13.18 23.63
CA VAL A 421 19.91 -14.59 23.97
C VAL A 421 19.40 -14.90 25.38
N GLY A 422 19.66 -14.02 26.35
CA GLY A 422 19.14 -14.14 27.72
C GLY A 422 17.61 -14.14 27.80
N SER A 423 16.93 -13.28 27.05
CA SER A 423 15.47 -13.23 27.03
C SER A 423 14.84 -14.47 26.38
N ASN A 424 15.48 -15.08 25.38
CA ASN A 424 14.97 -16.30 24.76
C ASN A 424 15.07 -17.50 25.72
N HIS A 425 16.15 -17.61 26.50
CA HIS A 425 16.27 -18.66 27.52
C HIS A 425 15.29 -18.53 28.70
N GLN A 426 14.73 -17.34 28.94
CA GLN A 426 13.66 -17.12 29.93
C GLN A 426 12.24 -17.38 29.40
N MET A 427 12.03 -17.46 28.10
CA MET A 427 10.72 -17.85 27.52
C MET A 427 10.60 -19.36 27.31
N ASP A 428 11.72 -20.06 27.14
CA ASP A 428 11.77 -21.52 27.02
C ASP A 428 11.83 -22.26 28.37
N SER A 429 11.85 -21.53 29.49
CA SER A 429 11.77 -22.06 30.86
C SER A 429 10.46 -21.66 31.52
#